data_AF-A0A847SLI2-F1
#
_entry.id   AF-A0A847SLI2-F1
#
_cell.length_a   1.000
_cell.length_b   1.000
_cell.length_c   1.000
_cell.angle_alpha   90.00
_cell.angle_beta   90.00
_cell.angle_gamma   90.00
#
_symmetry.space_group_name_H-M   'P 1'
#
loop_
_entity.id
_entity.type
_entity.pdbx_description
1 polymer ?
#
loop_
_entity_poly.entity_id
_entity_poly.type
_entity_poly.pdbx_seq_one_letter_code
_entity_poly.pdbx_strand_id
1 'polypeptide(L)'
;MAKQSGIIPLQGTIGNITFYKTKSGHLAREKTSVNANRIATDPAFIRTRENGAEFGRAGKASKVLRTAFRAMLLNIGDSYMASRLTREMVKVIQADATNARGLRNVIDGEAELLKGFEFNNNSRLTGALYAPFITAIDRVAGTLKVDIPPFVPVNMVAAPMGATHFKVQAAGAEIDFEVETFVNGNTASAELPIDATPTAVMALTVNVTANSTKPLFLALGVEFYQHVNGTMYGLKNGTYNALALVDISGM
;
A
#
# COMPACT_ATOMS: atom_id res chain seq x y z
N MET A 1 5.95 -1.20 -39.72
CA MET A 1 4.88 -2.01 -39.10
C MET A 1 3.68 -2.03 -40.04
N ALA A 2 3.01 -3.17 -40.18
CA ALA A 2 1.82 -3.26 -41.01
C ALA A 2 0.69 -2.41 -40.39
N LYS A 3 -0.03 -1.67 -41.24
CA LYS A 3 -1.15 -0.82 -40.83
C LYS A 3 -2.45 -1.50 -41.21
N GLN A 4 -3.47 -1.38 -40.37
CA GLN A 4 -4.82 -1.80 -40.71
C GLN A 4 -5.48 -0.66 -41.49
N SER A 5 -5.77 -0.88 -42.78
CA SER A 5 -6.36 0.11 -43.68
C SER A 5 -7.88 -0.05 -43.90
N GLY A 6 -8.48 -1.10 -43.34
CA GLY A 6 -9.92 -1.36 -43.45
C GLY A 6 -10.78 -0.40 -42.63
N ILE A 7 -12.02 -0.22 -43.09
CA ILE A 7 -13.03 0.68 -42.48
C ILE A 7 -13.49 0.17 -41.10
N ILE A 8 -13.42 -1.15 -40.90
CA ILE A 8 -13.78 -1.81 -39.65
C ILE A 8 -12.53 -1.86 -38.76
N PRO A 9 -12.53 -1.24 -37.57
CA PRO A 9 -11.46 -1.38 -36.60
C PRO A 9 -11.46 -2.80 -36.01
N LEU A 10 -10.29 -3.44 -35.97
CA LEU A 10 -10.10 -4.77 -35.40
C LEU A 10 -9.19 -4.64 -34.19
N GLN A 11 -9.51 -5.37 -33.13
CA GLN A 11 -8.69 -5.44 -31.92
C GLN A 11 -8.69 -6.88 -31.42
N GLY A 12 -7.50 -7.41 -31.14
CA GLY A 12 -7.32 -8.82 -30.76
C GLY A 12 -6.54 -9.61 -31.81
N THR A 13 -6.59 -10.95 -31.74
CA THR A 13 -5.79 -11.82 -32.62
C THR A 13 -6.71 -12.67 -33.51
N ILE A 14 -6.45 -12.67 -34.81
CA ILE A 14 -7.10 -13.54 -35.79
C ILE A 14 -5.99 -14.36 -36.47
N GLY A 15 -6.02 -15.69 -36.29
CA GLY A 15 -4.96 -16.57 -36.76
C GLY A 15 -3.59 -16.16 -36.21
N ASN A 16 -2.67 -15.84 -37.12
CA ASN A 16 -1.32 -15.38 -36.79
C ASN A 16 -1.15 -13.86 -36.81
N ILE A 17 -2.22 -13.06 -36.86
CA ILE A 17 -2.14 -11.60 -36.89
C ILE A 17 -2.82 -11.00 -35.65
N THR A 18 -2.09 -10.16 -34.92
CA THR A 18 -2.61 -9.37 -33.79
C THR A 18 -2.83 -7.92 -34.23
N PHE A 19 -4.05 -7.44 -34.03
CA PHE A 19 -4.49 -6.06 -34.28
C PHE A 19 -4.55 -5.27 -32.97
N TYR A 20 -3.96 -4.07 -32.96
CA TYR A 20 -3.89 -3.22 -31.78
C TYR A 20 -3.83 -1.73 -32.15
N LYS A 21 -4.30 -0.89 -31.23
CA LYS A 21 -4.34 0.58 -31.40
C LYS A 21 -3.11 1.23 -30.78
N THR A 22 -2.48 2.15 -31.52
CA THR A 22 -1.39 3.00 -31.04
C THR A 22 -1.72 4.48 -31.27
N LYS A 23 -0.88 5.40 -30.76
CA LYS A 23 -1.01 6.85 -31.03
C LYS A 23 -0.99 7.18 -32.54
N SER A 24 -0.34 6.35 -33.35
CA SER A 24 -0.19 6.51 -34.80
C SER A 24 -1.23 5.71 -35.62
N GLY A 25 -2.26 5.16 -34.97
CA GLY A 25 -3.38 4.46 -35.62
C GLY A 25 -3.46 2.96 -35.31
N HIS A 26 -4.24 2.24 -36.11
CA HIS A 26 -4.46 0.80 -35.97
C HIS A 26 -3.36 0.03 -36.69
N LEU A 27 -2.66 -0.82 -35.96
CA LEU A 27 -1.53 -1.59 -36.44
C LEU A 27 -1.85 -3.08 -36.40
N ALA A 28 -1.24 -3.80 -37.32
CA ALA A 28 -1.23 -5.25 -37.36
C ALA A 28 0.21 -5.74 -37.21
N ARG A 29 0.40 -6.81 -36.47
CA ARG A 29 1.68 -7.54 -36.40
C ARG A 29 1.42 -9.03 -36.48
N GLU A 30 2.39 -9.78 -36.98
CA GLU A 30 2.37 -11.22 -36.76
C GLU A 30 2.45 -11.52 -35.27
N LYS A 31 1.77 -12.59 -34.86
CA LYS A 31 1.82 -13.13 -33.52
C LYS A 31 3.27 -13.44 -33.21
N THR A 32 3.78 -12.90 -32.10
CA THR A 32 5.11 -13.26 -31.61
C THR A 32 5.18 -14.78 -31.45
N SER A 33 6.17 -15.42 -32.07
CA SER A 33 6.35 -16.89 -32.11
C SER A 33 6.69 -17.53 -30.76
N VAL A 34 6.73 -16.74 -29.70
CA VAL A 34 7.05 -17.18 -28.34
C VAL A 34 5.75 -17.64 -27.68
N ASN A 35 5.59 -18.96 -27.55
CA ASN A 35 4.48 -19.57 -26.83
C ASN A 35 4.82 -19.79 -25.34
N ALA A 36 3.82 -20.05 -24.50
CA ALA A 36 4.00 -20.24 -23.06
C ALA A 36 4.96 -21.39 -22.73
N ASN A 37 4.88 -22.51 -23.47
CA ASN A 37 5.78 -23.66 -23.30
C ASN A 37 7.25 -23.26 -23.51
N ARG A 38 7.53 -22.45 -24.54
CA ARG A 38 8.88 -21.95 -24.80
C ARG A 38 9.37 -21.07 -23.64
N ILE A 39 8.55 -20.15 -23.12
CA ILE A 39 8.95 -19.34 -21.96
C ILE A 39 9.23 -20.24 -20.75
N ALA A 40 8.46 -21.30 -20.56
CA ALA A 40 8.60 -22.24 -19.45
C ALA A 40 9.89 -23.09 -19.54
N THR A 41 10.30 -23.52 -20.74
CA THR A 41 11.38 -24.52 -20.89
C THR A 41 12.67 -23.99 -21.49
N ASP A 42 12.61 -23.01 -22.39
CA ASP A 42 13.77 -22.52 -23.15
C ASP A 42 14.75 -21.77 -22.21
N PRO A 43 16.05 -22.13 -22.20
CA PRO A 43 17.07 -21.47 -21.39
C PRO A 43 17.17 -19.96 -21.62
N ALA A 44 16.86 -19.47 -22.82
CA ALA A 44 16.88 -18.04 -23.14
C ALA A 44 15.92 -17.22 -22.26
N PHE A 45 14.87 -17.86 -21.72
CA PHE A 45 13.86 -17.21 -20.87
C PHE A 45 14.09 -17.39 -19.37
N ILE A 46 15.23 -17.94 -18.93
CA ILE A 46 15.50 -18.17 -17.50
C ILE A 46 15.30 -16.89 -16.66
N ARG A 47 15.87 -15.77 -17.10
CA ARG A 47 15.71 -14.46 -16.44
C ARG A 47 14.28 -13.94 -16.43
N THR A 48 13.50 -14.29 -17.46
CA THR A 48 12.07 -13.93 -17.53
C THR A 48 11.28 -14.70 -16.48
N ARG A 49 11.57 -16.01 -16.32
CA ARG A 49 10.93 -16.85 -15.29
C ARG A 49 11.31 -16.42 -13.89
N GLU A 50 12.59 -16.15 -13.64
CA GLU A 50 13.08 -15.66 -12.35
C GLU A 50 12.37 -14.37 -11.92
N ASN A 51 12.37 -13.36 -12.80
CA ASN A 51 11.68 -12.09 -12.53
C ASN A 51 10.17 -12.29 -12.36
N GLY A 52 9.56 -13.19 -13.16
CA GLY A 52 8.14 -13.51 -13.06
C GLY A 52 7.76 -14.15 -11.72
N ALA A 53 8.60 -15.06 -11.21
CA ALA A 53 8.42 -15.69 -9.91
C ALA A 53 8.50 -14.65 -8.78
N GLU A 54 9.51 -13.78 -8.79
CA GLU A 54 9.67 -12.72 -7.79
C GLU A 54 8.53 -11.70 -7.85
N PHE A 55 8.10 -11.30 -9.04
CA PHE A 55 6.93 -10.42 -9.21
C PHE A 55 5.65 -11.05 -8.67
N GLY A 56 5.46 -12.36 -8.90
CA GLY A 56 4.35 -13.13 -8.34
C GLY A 56 4.35 -13.13 -6.81
N ARG A 57 5.52 -13.36 -6.19
CA ARG A 57 5.68 -13.28 -4.72
C ARG A 57 5.41 -11.87 -4.20
N ALA A 58 5.93 -10.84 -4.86
CA ALA A 58 5.68 -9.44 -4.49
C ALA A 58 4.17 -9.11 -4.54
N GLY A 59 3.48 -9.57 -5.58
CA GLY A 59 2.02 -9.38 -5.72
C GLY A 59 1.22 -10.05 -4.60
N LYS A 60 1.61 -11.28 -4.22
CA LYS A 60 1.01 -12.01 -3.09
C LYS A 60 1.26 -11.30 -1.76
N ALA A 61 2.51 -10.99 -1.44
CA ALA A 61 2.85 -10.27 -0.21
C ALA A 61 2.13 -8.92 -0.11
N SER A 62 2.06 -8.18 -1.23
CA SER A 62 1.30 -6.93 -1.29
C SER A 62 -0.19 -7.13 -1.00
N LYS A 63 -0.79 -8.25 -1.46
CA LYS A 63 -2.17 -8.60 -1.15
C LYS A 63 -2.35 -8.88 0.34
N VAL A 64 -1.45 -9.65 0.96
CA VAL A 64 -1.51 -9.97 2.39
C VAL A 64 -1.44 -8.69 3.23
N LEU A 65 -0.47 -7.81 2.96
CA LEU A 65 -0.32 -6.52 3.65
C LEU A 65 -1.59 -5.66 3.55
N ARG A 66 -2.16 -5.51 2.35
CA ARG A 66 -3.44 -4.77 2.19
C ARG A 66 -4.60 -5.44 2.91
N THR A 67 -4.59 -6.76 3.00
CA THR A 67 -5.66 -7.50 3.69
C THR A 67 -5.56 -7.28 5.20
N ALA A 68 -4.34 -7.27 5.75
CA ALA A 68 -4.08 -6.92 7.15
C ALA A 68 -4.53 -5.50 7.51
N PHE A 69 -4.41 -4.53 6.60
CA PHE A 69 -4.86 -3.16 6.81
C PHE A 69 -6.24 -2.84 6.20
N ARG A 70 -7.04 -3.85 5.83
CA ARG A 70 -8.30 -3.64 5.08
C ARG A 70 -9.26 -2.67 5.75
N ALA A 71 -9.37 -2.72 7.09
CA ALA A 71 -10.26 -1.84 7.85
C ALA A 71 -9.91 -0.35 7.65
N MET A 72 -8.63 0.00 7.64
CA MET A 72 -8.18 1.38 7.39
C MET A 72 -8.29 1.78 5.92
N LEU A 73 -8.15 0.81 5.00
CA LEU A 73 -8.17 1.06 3.57
C LEU A 73 -9.59 1.27 3.00
N LEU A 74 -10.65 0.97 3.77
CA LEU A 74 -12.04 1.12 3.31
C LEU A 74 -12.35 2.55 2.84
N ASN A 75 -11.76 3.55 3.49
CA ASN A 75 -11.99 4.97 3.19
C ASN A 75 -10.79 5.61 2.48
N ILE A 76 -9.96 4.84 1.78
CA ILE A 76 -8.80 5.32 1.02
C ILE A 76 -9.06 5.18 -0.48
N GLY A 77 -8.95 6.29 -1.21
CA GLY A 77 -9.27 6.40 -2.63
C GLY A 77 -8.04 6.56 -3.52
N ASP A 78 -7.27 5.48 -3.71
CA ASP A 78 -6.18 5.43 -4.70
C ASP A 78 -6.29 4.15 -5.54
N SER A 79 -6.70 4.32 -6.81
CA SER A 79 -6.88 3.22 -7.77
C SER A 79 -5.57 2.52 -8.18
N TYR A 80 -4.43 3.18 -7.98
CA TYR A 80 -3.10 2.66 -8.32
C TYR A 80 -2.33 2.16 -7.09
N MET A 81 -2.88 2.27 -5.87
CA MET A 81 -2.19 1.87 -4.65
C MET A 81 -1.69 0.43 -4.71
N ALA A 82 -2.48 -0.50 -5.24
CA ALA A 82 -2.08 -1.90 -5.32
C ALA A 82 -0.87 -2.12 -6.23
N SER A 83 -0.76 -1.41 -7.36
CA SER A 83 0.39 -1.54 -8.27
C SER A 83 1.63 -0.83 -7.72
N ARG A 84 1.45 0.32 -7.06
CA ARG A 84 2.54 1.02 -6.35
C ARG A 84 3.11 0.14 -5.24
N LEU A 85 2.25 -0.47 -4.43
CA LEU A 85 2.70 -1.36 -3.35
C LEU A 85 3.45 -2.57 -3.90
N THR A 86 2.93 -3.22 -4.95
CA THR A 86 3.64 -4.34 -5.59
C THR A 86 5.01 -3.92 -6.11
N ARG A 87 5.15 -2.71 -6.68
CA ARG A 87 6.46 -2.19 -7.11
C ARG A 87 7.43 -2.04 -5.96
N GLU A 88 7.00 -1.49 -4.83
CA GLU A 88 7.88 -1.37 -3.65
C GLU A 88 8.21 -2.74 -3.05
N MET A 89 7.24 -3.67 -3.02
CA MET A 89 7.46 -5.05 -2.59
C MET A 89 8.45 -5.82 -3.49
N VAL A 90 8.50 -5.52 -4.78
CA VAL A 90 9.55 -6.06 -5.66
C VAL A 90 10.93 -5.59 -5.22
N LYS A 91 11.08 -4.34 -4.75
CA LYS A 91 12.38 -3.84 -4.25
C LYS A 91 12.78 -4.56 -2.96
N VAL A 92 11.81 -4.81 -2.06
CA VAL A 92 12.03 -5.61 -0.84
C VAL A 92 12.58 -6.99 -1.18
N ILE A 93 11.90 -7.70 -2.09
CA ILE A 93 12.35 -9.03 -2.55
C ILE A 93 13.72 -8.94 -3.23
N GLN A 94 14.00 -7.85 -3.95
CA GLN A 94 15.29 -7.69 -4.61
C GLN A 94 16.45 -7.43 -3.64
N ALA A 95 16.17 -6.98 -2.43
CA ALA A 95 17.14 -6.77 -1.37
C ALA A 95 17.54 -8.06 -0.64
N ASP A 96 16.82 -9.17 -0.87
CA ASP A 96 17.21 -10.49 -0.36
C ASP A 96 18.57 -10.91 -0.91
N ALA A 97 19.55 -10.98 -0.01
CA ALA A 97 20.93 -11.36 -0.26
C ALA A 97 21.22 -12.84 0.06
N THR A 98 20.26 -13.55 0.63
CA THR A 98 20.38 -14.94 1.08
C THR A 98 20.05 -15.91 -0.06
N ASN A 99 18.98 -15.63 -0.80
CA ASN A 99 18.46 -16.54 -1.82
C ASN A 99 18.94 -16.18 -3.23
N ALA A 100 19.09 -17.20 -4.07
CA ALA A 100 19.38 -17.02 -5.48
C ALA A 100 18.23 -16.30 -6.20
N ARG A 101 18.56 -15.66 -7.34
CA ARG A 101 17.56 -14.98 -8.18
C ARG A 101 16.43 -15.94 -8.60
N GLY A 102 15.20 -15.45 -8.61
CA GLY A 102 14.01 -16.25 -8.83
C GLY A 102 13.52 -17.00 -7.59
N LEU A 103 14.33 -17.13 -6.53
CA LEU A 103 13.99 -17.75 -5.25
C LEU A 103 13.87 -16.74 -4.10
N ARG A 104 14.29 -15.49 -4.31
CA ARG A 104 14.18 -14.41 -3.34
C ARG A 104 12.78 -14.20 -2.77
N ASN A 105 12.69 -13.82 -1.50
CA ASN A 105 11.44 -13.65 -0.78
C ASN A 105 11.41 -12.35 0.05
N VAL A 106 10.29 -12.10 0.73
CA VAL A 106 10.08 -10.86 1.52
C VAL A 106 10.72 -10.94 2.91
N ILE A 107 10.77 -12.15 3.48
CA ILE A 107 11.24 -12.40 4.84
C ILE A 107 12.76 -12.20 4.92
N ASP A 108 13.50 -12.76 3.97
CA ASP A 108 14.95 -12.58 3.84
C ASP A 108 15.34 -11.26 3.12
N GLY A 109 14.33 -10.46 2.73
CA GLY A 109 14.51 -9.12 2.20
C GLY A 109 14.45 -8.05 3.29
N GLU A 110 14.53 -6.78 2.87
CA GLU A 110 14.48 -5.62 3.78
C GLU A 110 13.05 -5.03 3.79
N ALA A 111 12.20 -5.48 4.70
CA ALA A 111 10.81 -5.03 4.81
C ALA A 111 10.70 -3.53 5.14
N GLU A 112 11.72 -3.00 5.83
CA GLU A 112 11.87 -1.61 6.24
C GLU A 112 11.94 -0.65 5.05
N LEU A 113 12.26 -1.14 3.84
CA LEU A 113 12.17 -0.35 2.60
C LEU A 113 10.74 0.14 2.30
N LEU A 114 9.72 -0.47 2.93
CA LEU A 114 8.33 -0.03 2.83
C LEU A 114 8.00 1.13 3.78
N LYS A 115 8.92 1.52 4.69
CA LYS A 115 8.69 2.65 5.60
C LYS A 115 8.50 3.93 4.79
N GLY A 116 7.44 4.66 5.11
CA GLY A 116 6.99 5.84 4.37
C GLY A 116 6.11 5.53 3.15
N PHE A 117 5.71 4.27 2.92
CA PHE A 117 4.75 3.95 1.88
C PHE A 117 3.40 4.62 2.17
N GLU A 118 2.98 5.51 1.27
CA GLU A 118 1.68 6.18 1.32
C GLU A 118 0.63 5.28 0.64
N PHE A 119 -0.42 4.89 1.35
CA PHE A 119 -1.55 4.16 0.77
C PHE A 119 -2.46 5.06 -0.05
N ASN A 120 -2.44 6.37 0.20
CA ASN A 120 -3.12 7.36 -0.61
C ASN A 120 -2.14 8.39 -1.18
N ASN A 121 -1.86 8.35 -2.47
CA ASN A 121 -0.96 9.34 -3.08
C ASN A 121 -1.64 10.71 -3.30
N ASN A 122 -2.97 10.77 -3.26
CA ASN A 122 -3.74 12.01 -3.36
C ASN A 122 -3.79 12.78 -2.03
N SER A 123 -3.59 12.07 -0.91
CA SER A 123 -3.49 12.65 0.43
C SER A 123 -2.43 11.91 1.23
N ARG A 124 -1.22 12.46 1.18
CA ARG A 124 -0.06 11.94 1.91
C ARG A 124 -0.18 12.28 3.38
N LEU A 125 0.29 11.41 4.27
CA LEU A 125 0.22 11.64 5.72
C LEU A 125 0.86 12.96 6.13
N THR A 126 2.07 13.24 5.65
CA THR A 126 2.79 14.49 5.91
C THR A 126 2.13 15.73 5.29
N GLY A 127 1.23 15.53 4.32
CA GLY A 127 0.43 16.59 3.72
C GLY A 127 -0.87 16.86 4.49
N ALA A 128 -1.40 15.86 5.21
CA ALA A 128 -2.66 15.94 5.95
C ALA A 128 -2.47 16.28 7.44
N LEU A 129 -1.38 15.80 8.05
CA LEU A 129 -1.04 16.01 9.45
C LEU A 129 0.39 16.56 9.57
N TYR A 130 0.50 17.81 10.02
CA TYR A 130 1.78 18.47 10.29
C TYR A 130 2.26 18.30 11.73
N ALA A 131 1.40 17.77 12.61
CA ALA A 131 1.76 17.49 13.99
C ALA A 131 2.90 16.44 14.05
N PRO A 132 3.95 16.68 14.87
CA PRO A 132 5.02 15.71 15.05
C PRO A 132 4.49 14.48 15.79
N PHE A 133 5.06 13.32 15.49
CA PHE A 133 4.75 12.07 16.17
C PHE A 133 6.02 11.23 16.37
N ILE A 134 5.97 10.35 17.36
CA ILE A 134 7.03 9.40 17.67
C ILE A 134 6.46 7.99 17.51
N THR A 135 7.23 7.09 16.89
CA THR A 135 6.86 5.68 16.75
C THR A 135 7.75 4.80 17.61
N ALA A 136 7.20 3.70 18.10
CA ALA A 136 7.98 2.66 18.78
C ALA A 136 7.38 1.28 18.51
N ILE A 137 8.23 0.31 18.21
CA ILE A 137 7.86 -1.10 18.11
C ILE A 137 8.64 -1.87 19.17
N ASP A 138 7.93 -2.43 20.15
CA ASP A 138 8.46 -3.34 21.16
C ASP A 138 8.07 -4.77 20.77
N ARG A 139 9.00 -5.48 20.13
CA ARG A 139 8.81 -6.87 19.71
C ARG A 139 8.66 -7.82 20.89
N VAL A 140 9.34 -7.58 22.01
CA VAL A 140 9.28 -8.45 23.19
C VAL A 140 7.88 -8.40 23.80
N ALA A 141 7.33 -7.19 23.95
CA ALA A 141 5.98 -7.00 24.45
C ALA A 141 4.89 -7.24 23.38
N GLY A 142 5.25 -7.26 22.09
CA GLY A 142 4.29 -7.32 20.99
C GLY A 142 3.48 -6.02 20.87
N THR A 143 4.09 -4.87 21.09
CA THR A 143 3.40 -3.57 21.16
C THR A 143 3.92 -2.60 20.11
N LEU A 144 3.03 -1.99 19.33
CA LEU A 144 3.34 -0.94 18.35
C LEU A 144 2.66 0.36 18.78
N LYS A 145 3.39 1.47 18.80
CA LYS A 145 2.93 2.74 19.35
C LYS A 145 3.16 3.91 18.40
N VAL A 146 2.19 4.81 18.38
CA VAL A 146 2.34 6.18 17.88
C VAL A 146 1.96 7.14 19.00
N ASP A 147 2.91 7.99 19.38
CA ASP A 147 2.69 9.05 20.37
C ASP A 147 2.69 10.41 19.66
N ILE A 148 1.62 11.18 19.86
CA ILE A 148 1.44 12.52 19.28
C ILE A 148 1.26 13.52 20.43
N PRO A 149 2.20 14.46 20.63
CA PRO A 149 2.05 15.53 21.61
C PRO A 149 0.83 16.42 21.30
N PRO A 150 0.35 17.23 22.27
CA PRO A 150 -0.66 18.25 22.04
C PRO A 150 -0.29 19.15 20.87
N PHE A 151 -1.24 19.38 19.98
CA PHE A 151 -1.09 20.31 18.87
C PHE A 151 -2.38 21.09 18.62
N VAL A 152 -2.29 22.21 17.91
CA VAL A 152 -3.46 23.04 17.55
C VAL A 152 -3.99 22.62 16.17
N PRO A 153 -5.18 21.98 16.08
CA PRO A 153 -5.68 21.38 14.84
C PRO A 153 -5.79 22.34 13.66
N VAL A 154 -6.34 23.55 13.86
CA VAL A 154 -6.53 24.53 12.77
C VAL A 154 -5.20 24.94 12.09
N ASN A 155 -4.08 24.78 12.78
CA ASN A 155 -2.75 25.09 12.25
C ASN A 155 -2.00 23.86 11.71
N MET A 156 -2.31 22.65 12.21
CA MET A 156 -1.52 21.45 11.97
C MET A 156 -2.27 20.32 11.25
N VAL A 157 -3.53 20.53 10.88
CA VAL A 157 -4.33 19.58 10.12
C VAL A 157 -4.77 20.25 8.83
N ALA A 158 -4.32 19.72 7.69
CA ALA A 158 -4.75 20.19 6.38
C ALA A 158 -6.08 19.51 6.01
N ALA A 159 -7.17 20.10 6.47
CA ALA A 159 -8.50 19.55 6.26
C ALA A 159 -9.10 19.93 4.90
N PRO A 160 -9.81 19.02 4.24
CA PRO A 160 -10.55 19.35 3.02
C PRO A 160 -11.75 20.27 3.31
N MET A 161 -12.22 20.97 2.29
CA MET A 161 -13.38 21.83 2.40
C MET A 161 -14.61 21.07 2.93
N GLY A 162 -15.27 21.63 3.95
CA GLY A 162 -16.44 21.02 4.59
C GLY A 162 -16.13 20.07 5.75
N ALA A 163 -14.85 19.74 5.99
CA ALA A 163 -14.45 19.04 7.21
C ALA A 163 -14.60 19.96 8.42
N THR A 164 -15.15 19.41 9.49
CA THR A 164 -15.30 20.09 10.79
C THR A 164 -14.54 19.35 11.90
N HIS A 165 -14.32 18.05 11.71
CA HIS A 165 -13.67 17.17 12.65
C HIS A 165 -12.68 16.26 11.93
N PHE A 166 -11.71 15.74 12.67
CA PHE A 166 -10.75 14.75 12.21
C PHE A 166 -10.59 13.63 13.24
N LYS A 167 -10.07 12.49 12.78
CA LYS A 167 -9.72 11.36 13.64
C LYS A 167 -8.36 10.83 13.24
N VAL A 168 -7.46 10.68 14.20
CA VAL A 168 -6.15 10.04 13.99
C VAL A 168 -6.26 8.57 14.35
N GLN A 169 -5.73 7.70 13.52
CA GLN A 169 -5.81 6.25 13.71
C GLN A 169 -4.44 5.62 13.48
N ALA A 170 -4.08 4.68 14.35
CA ALA A 170 -2.94 3.81 14.15
C ALA A 170 -3.43 2.36 13.95
N ALA A 171 -2.72 1.60 13.12
CA ALA A 171 -2.89 0.15 13.07
C ALA A 171 -1.54 -0.55 13.07
N GLY A 172 -1.51 -1.68 13.75
CA GLY A 172 -0.37 -2.59 13.78
C GLY A 172 -0.73 -3.90 13.10
N ALA A 173 0.23 -4.50 12.40
CA ALA A 173 0.09 -5.83 11.85
C ALA A 173 1.40 -6.62 11.99
N GLU A 174 1.28 -7.84 12.48
CA GLU A 174 2.25 -8.91 12.38
C GLU A 174 1.88 -9.77 11.17
N ILE A 175 2.81 -10.02 10.24
CA ILE A 175 2.48 -10.70 8.98
C ILE A 175 3.41 -11.87 8.71
N ASP A 176 2.81 -13.03 8.48
CA ASP A 176 3.48 -14.17 7.90
C ASP A 176 3.23 -14.22 6.38
N PHE A 177 4.25 -13.83 5.61
CA PHE A 177 4.17 -13.79 4.15
C PHE A 177 4.27 -15.18 3.50
N GLU A 178 4.74 -16.21 4.19
CA GLU A 178 4.87 -17.56 3.65
C GLU A 178 3.53 -18.30 3.66
N VAL A 179 2.82 -18.23 4.79
CA VAL A 179 1.49 -18.86 4.93
C VAL A 179 0.33 -17.91 4.65
N GLU A 180 0.62 -16.64 4.31
CA GLU A 180 -0.37 -15.62 3.97
C GLU A 180 -1.35 -15.30 5.13
N THR A 181 -0.86 -15.31 6.38
CA THR A 181 -1.65 -15.01 7.59
C THR A 181 -1.14 -13.75 8.29
N PHE A 182 -1.94 -13.18 9.18
CA PHE A 182 -1.58 -12.00 9.94
C PHE A 182 -2.36 -11.91 11.27
N VAL A 183 -1.77 -11.20 12.23
CA VAL A 183 -2.45 -10.69 13.43
C VAL A 183 -2.42 -9.17 13.31
N ASN A 184 -3.57 -8.51 13.47
CA ASN A 184 -3.66 -7.07 13.35
C ASN A 184 -4.54 -6.46 14.44
N GLY A 185 -4.38 -5.16 14.62
CA GLY A 185 -5.24 -4.34 15.46
C GLY A 185 -5.19 -2.90 15.05
N ASN A 186 -6.14 -2.11 15.54
CA ASN A 186 -6.20 -0.67 15.30
C ASN A 186 -6.67 0.06 16.56
N THR A 187 -6.26 1.31 16.64
CA THR A 187 -6.65 2.23 17.71
C THR A 187 -6.81 3.63 17.13
N ALA A 188 -7.55 4.48 17.81
CA ALA A 188 -7.93 5.78 17.29
C ALA A 188 -8.03 6.83 18.41
N SER A 189 -7.83 8.08 18.05
CA SER A 189 -8.31 9.21 18.84
C SER A 189 -9.84 9.25 18.84
N ALA A 190 -10.41 10.10 19.69
CA ALA A 190 -11.76 10.59 19.47
C ALA A 190 -11.85 11.37 18.14
N GLU A 191 -13.08 11.64 17.70
CA GLU A 191 -13.35 12.60 16.63
C GLU A 191 -13.20 14.00 17.20
N LEU A 192 -12.14 14.71 16.80
CA LEU A 192 -11.73 15.98 17.38
C LEU A 192 -12.11 17.14 16.46
N PRO A 193 -12.56 18.28 17.01
CA PRO A 193 -12.86 19.45 16.21
C PRO A 193 -11.60 20.01 15.55
N ILE A 194 -11.76 20.58 14.38
CA ILE A 194 -10.69 21.33 13.69
C ILE A 194 -10.82 22.80 14.13
N ASP A 195 -10.23 23.14 15.27
CA ASP A 195 -10.30 24.47 15.86
C ASP A 195 -8.94 24.93 16.45
N ALA A 196 -8.95 26.05 17.16
CA ALA A 196 -7.76 26.64 17.79
C ALA A 196 -7.41 26.01 19.15
N THR A 197 -8.18 25.03 19.62
CA THR A 197 -7.99 24.40 20.93
C THR A 197 -6.92 23.30 20.81
N PRO A 198 -5.85 23.33 21.62
CA PRO A 198 -4.87 22.24 21.62
C PRO A 198 -5.51 20.89 21.96
N THR A 199 -5.11 19.85 21.25
CA THR A 199 -5.52 18.47 21.57
C THR A 199 -4.88 18.00 22.89
N ALA A 200 -5.44 16.95 23.48
CA ALA A 200 -4.69 16.15 24.45
C ALA A 200 -3.56 15.37 23.76
N VAL A 201 -2.66 14.79 24.55
CA VAL A 201 -1.69 13.78 24.07
C VAL A 201 -2.48 12.60 23.48
N MET A 202 -2.06 12.11 22.31
CA MET A 202 -2.59 10.89 21.73
C MET A 202 -1.55 9.78 21.87
N ALA A 203 -1.83 8.79 22.72
CA ALA A 203 -1.00 7.60 22.90
C ALA A 203 -1.69 6.40 22.23
N LEU A 204 -1.41 6.19 20.96
CA LEU A 204 -2.06 5.18 20.12
C LEU A 204 -1.25 3.88 20.18
N THR A 205 -1.72 2.91 20.95
CA THR A 205 -1.08 1.59 21.09
C THR A 205 -1.88 0.48 20.42
N VAL A 206 -1.20 -0.39 19.68
CA VAL A 206 -1.73 -1.64 19.11
C VAL A 206 -0.90 -2.82 19.61
N ASN A 207 -1.56 -3.91 19.98
CA ASN A 207 -0.91 -5.14 20.41
C ASN A 207 -1.00 -6.22 19.33
N VAL A 208 0.07 -6.99 19.18
CA VAL A 208 0.20 -8.20 18.36
C VAL A 208 0.83 -9.29 19.22
N THR A 209 1.31 -10.39 18.62
CA THR A 209 1.96 -11.47 19.37
C THR A 209 3.27 -10.99 19.99
N ALA A 210 3.42 -11.19 21.30
CA ALA A 210 4.68 -10.96 22.00
C ALA A 210 5.78 -11.91 21.49
N ASN A 211 7.00 -11.40 21.39
CA ASN A 211 8.17 -12.12 20.86
C ASN A 211 7.95 -12.71 19.44
N SER A 212 7.10 -12.08 18.63
CA SER A 212 6.92 -12.52 17.25
C SER A 212 8.26 -12.53 16.51
N THR A 213 8.47 -13.50 15.64
CA THR A 213 9.59 -13.56 14.69
C THR A 213 9.20 -13.04 13.31
N LYS A 214 7.98 -12.56 13.15
CA LYS A 214 7.43 -12.10 11.86
C LYS A 214 7.61 -10.59 11.71
N PRO A 215 7.67 -10.07 10.46
CA PRO A 215 7.70 -8.63 10.22
C PRO A 215 6.49 -7.91 10.84
N LEU A 216 6.76 -6.78 11.48
CA LEU A 216 5.80 -5.92 12.15
C LEU A 216 5.66 -4.60 11.40
N PHE A 217 4.43 -4.21 11.09
CA PHE A 217 4.10 -3.01 10.34
C PHE A 217 3.23 -2.10 11.18
N LEU A 218 3.62 -0.83 11.30
CA LEU A 218 2.85 0.22 11.95
C LEU A 218 2.40 1.24 10.90
N ALA A 219 1.09 1.44 10.82
CA ALA A 219 0.47 2.45 9.98
C ALA A 219 -0.15 3.57 10.82
N LEU A 220 -0.07 4.80 10.32
CA LEU A 220 -0.73 5.98 10.87
C LEU A 220 -1.56 6.65 9.78
N GLY A 221 -2.78 7.07 10.13
CA GLY A 221 -3.68 7.72 9.20
C GLY A 221 -4.54 8.79 9.86
N VAL A 222 -5.12 9.63 9.00
CA VAL A 222 -6.06 10.69 9.38
C VAL A 222 -7.29 10.60 8.50
N GLU A 223 -8.45 10.63 9.13
CA GLU A 223 -9.75 10.69 8.48
C GLU A 223 -10.49 11.97 8.83
N PHE A 224 -11.30 12.46 7.89
CA PHE A 224 -12.05 13.71 8.03
C PHE A 224 -13.56 13.50 8.09
N TYR A 225 -14.21 14.32 8.92
CA TYR A 225 -15.62 14.21 9.26
C TYR A 225 -16.32 15.57 9.20
N GLN A 226 -17.59 15.54 8.82
CA GLN A 226 -18.51 16.67 8.90
C GLN A 226 -19.55 16.41 9.99
N HIS A 227 -19.67 17.35 10.92
CA HIS A 227 -20.69 17.33 11.95
C HIS A 227 -21.93 18.07 11.46
N VAL A 228 -23.06 17.37 11.35
CA VAL A 228 -24.35 17.95 10.94
C VAL A 228 -25.42 17.50 11.91
N ASN A 229 -26.09 18.46 12.56
CA ASN A 229 -27.22 18.21 13.47
C ASN A 229 -26.93 17.15 14.56
N GLY A 230 -25.74 17.19 15.19
CA GLY A 230 -25.38 16.24 16.25
C GLY A 230 -24.81 14.90 15.76
N THR A 231 -24.71 14.69 14.44
CA THR A 231 -24.21 13.43 13.85
C THR A 231 -22.93 13.67 13.06
N MET A 232 -21.98 12.74 13.18
CA MET A 232 -20.72 12.75 12.44
C MET A 232 -20.83 11.94 11.15
N TYR A 233 -20.52 12.59 10.03
CA TYR A 233 -20.50 11.98 8.71
C TYR A 233 -19.06 11.98 8.17
N GLY A 234 -18.49 10.81 7.93
CA GLY A 234 -17.19 10.72 7.29
C GLY A 234 -17.25 11.30 5.88
N LEU A 235 -16.22 12.05 5.48
CA LEU A 235 -16.05 12.55 4.11
C LEU A 235 -15.60 11.40 3.20
N LYS A 236 -16.55 10.51 2.86
CA LYS A 236 -16.34 9.22 2.18
C LYS A 236 -15.90 9.30 0.70
N ASN A 237 -15.33 10.40 0.24
CA ASN A 237 -14.77 10.46 -1.11
C ASN A 237 -13.40 9.75 -1.21
N GLY A 238 -12.83 9.32 -0.08
CA GLY A 238 -11.56 8.61 0.03
C GLY A 238 -10.33 9.38 -0.46
N THR A 239 -10.53 10.57 -1.02
CA THR A 239 -9.50 11.34 -1.72
C THR A 239 -8.57 12.01 -0.71
N TYR A 240 -9.13 12.44 0.43
CA TYR A 240 -8.42 13.26 1.42
C TYR A 240 -7.94 12.50 2.65
N ASN A 241 -8.41 11.27 2.87
CA ASN A 241 -7.93 10.48 4.01
C ASN A 241 -6.51 10.01 3.75
N ALA A 242 -5.63 10.22 4.72
CA ALA A 242 -4.24 9.81 4.62
C ALA A 242 -4.00 8.52 5.41
N LEU A 243 -3.10 7.69 4.90
CA LEU A 243 -2.62 6.49 5.59
C LEU A 243 -1.22 6.17 5.05
N ALA A 244 -0.26 5.98 5.95
CA ALA A 244 1.11 5.61 5.60
C ALA A 244 1.68 4.57 6.57
N LEU A 245 2.62 3.76 6.08
CA LEU A 245 3.50 2.96 6.96
C LEU A 245 4.51 3.90 7.62
N VAL A 246 4.38 4.12 8.92
CA VAL A 246 5.24 5.05 9.66
C VAL A 246 6.39 4.36 10.37
N ASP A 247 6.25 3.07 10.66
CA ASP A 247 7.35 2.28 11.22
C ASP A 247 7.22 0.82 10.83
N ILE A 248 8.36 0.15 10.74
CA ILE A 248 8.45 -1.26 10.37
C ILE A 248 9.60 -1.85 11.18
N SER A 249 9.35 -3.02 11.76
CA SER A 249 10.41 -3.88 12.27
C SER A 249 10.38 -5.16 11.44
N GLY A 250 11.37 -5.31 10.57
CA GLY A 250 11.73 -6.59 9.97
C GLY A 250 12.25 -7.56 11.02
N MET A 251 12.85 -8.66 10.57
CA MET A 251 13.33 -9.72 11.45
C MET A 251 14.63 -9.37 12.18
#